data_AF-A0A936Y1H7-F1
#
_entry.id   AF-A0A936Y1H7-F1
#
_cell.length_a   1.000
_cell.length_b   1.000
_cell.length_c   1.000
_cell.angle_alpha   90.00
_cell.angle_beta   90.00
_cell.angle_gamma   90.00
#
_symmetry.space_group_name_H-M   'P 1'
#
loop_
_entity.id
_entity.type
_entity.pdbx_description
1 polymer ?
#
loop_
_entity_poly.entity_id
_entity_poly.type
_entity_poly.pdbx_seq_one_letter_code
_entity_poly.pdbx_strand_id
1 'polypeptide(L)'
;MRNFKLLLLAIIIVTGISACSQNYGKEYKLDKMHNVYYKGEGVDEAQAKKLATYLKEQEYFQDSINATVQLVKVNDTFKLNFVVDETKITSGYENKFLLFGAFISESVFNKAPVTIQLTNDKLEPFKNLGFAKPVSDSLP
;
A
#
# COMPACT_ATOMS: atom_id res chain seq x y z
N MET A 1 50.00 12.60 -44.15
CA MET A 1 50.91 13.06 -43.10
C MET A 1 50.20 14.05 -42.19
N ARG A 2 50.14 13.71 -40.89
CA ARG A 2 50.25 14.63 -39.74
C ARG A 2 49.25 15.79 -39.58
N ASN A 3 48.46 15.66 -38.50
CA ASN A 3 48.27 16.63 -37.39
C ASN A 3 46.91 17.33 -37.34
N PHE A 4 46.30 17.68 -36.21
CA PHE A 4 46.48 17.42 -34.77
C PHE A 4 45.52 18.40 -34.06
N LYS A 5 44.81 17.94 -33.01
CA LYS A 5 44.06 18.73 -32.00
C LYS A 5 42.79 19.49 -32.42
N LEU A 6 41.66 19.10 -31.83
CA LEU A 6 40.95 19.76 -30.71
C LEU A 6 39.55 19.12 -30.62
N LEU A 7 39.28 18.25 -29.64
CA LEU A 7 38.72 18.55 -28.30
C LEU A 7 37.33 19.22 -28.32
N LEU A 8 36.37 18.50 -27.73
CA LEU A 8 35.15 18.96 -27.04
C LEU A 8 34.08 19.66 -27.88
N LEU A 9 32.92 19.00 -28.04
CA LEU A 9 31.82 19.25 -27.11
C LEU A 9 30.76 18.14 -27.22
N ALA A 10 30.61 17.42 -26.12
CA ALA A 10 29.45 16.59 -25.86
C ALA A 10 28.22 17.49 -25.66
N ILE A 11 27.07 17.06 -26.18
CA ILE A 11 25.75 17.18 -25.54
C ILE A 11 24.93 16.02 -26.13
N ILE A 12 25.07 14.84 -25.50
CA ILE A 12 24.03 13.82 -25.59
C ILE A 12 22.95 14.32 -24.64
N ILE A 13 21.89 14.88 -25.20
CA ILE A 13 20.67 15.20 -24.46
C ILE A 13 20.05 13.86 -24.07
N VAL A 14 20.45 13.31 -22.92
CA VAL A 14 19.64 12.31 -22.23
C VAL A 14 18.47 13.09 -21.65
N THR A 15 17.41 13.27 -22.44
CA THR A 15 16.11 13.63 -21.91
C THR A 15 15.70 12.47 -21.01
N GLY A 16 15.93 12.63 -19.71
CA GLY A 16 15.36 11.78 -18.69
C GLY A 16 13.84 11.84 -18.83
N ILE A 17 13.28 10.84 -19.49
CA ILE A 17 11.86 10.55 -19.39
C ILE A 17 11.69 10.09 -17.94
N SER A 18 11.46 11.03 -17.03
CA SER A 18 10.82 10.72 -15.75
C SER A 18 9.39 10.28 -16.07
N ALA A 19 9.27 9.10 -16.65
CA ALA A 19 8.07 8.31 -16.48
C ALA A 19 7.94 8.18 -14.96
N CYS A 20 6.92 8.82 -14.40
CA CYS A 20 6.49 8.56 -13.04
C CYS A 20 6.17 7.06 -12.96
N SER A 21 7.18 6.23 -12.69
CA SER A 21 6.97 4.83 -12.38
C SER A 21 6.39 4.81 -10.98
N GLN A 22 5.06 4.84 -10.92
CA GLN A 22 4.32 4.58 -9.69
C GLN A 22 4.72 3.19 -9.19
N ASN A 23 5.72 3.15 -8.32
CA ASN A 23 6.22 1.92 -7.73
C ASN A 23 5.31 1.52 -6.57
N TYR A 24 4.26 0.77 -6.89
CA TYR A 24 3.34 0.22 -5.91
C TYR A 24 3.92 -0.95 -5.13
N GLY A 25 5.03 -1.53 -5.58
CA GLY A 25 5.60 -2.75 -5.03
C GLY A 25 5.28 -3.97 -5.87
N LYS A 26 5.56 -5.15 -5.32
CA LYS A 26 5.17 -6.44 -5.91
C LYS A 26 3.67 -6.65 -5.69
N GLU A 27 3.06 -7.52 -6.50
CA GLU A 27 1.63 -7.79 -6.44
C GLU A 27 1.38 -9.24 -6.02
N TYR A 28 0.54 -9.42 -5.01
CA TYR A 28 -0.11 -10.70 -4.72
C TYR A 28 -1.56 -10.62 -5.20
N LYS A 29 -1.95 -11.49 -6.13
CA LYS A 29 -3.33 -11.61 -6.63
C LYS A 29 -4.03 -12.73 -5.86
N LEU A 30 -5.10 -12.38 -5.14
CA LEU A 30 -5.96 -13.36 -4.50
C LEU A 30 -6.85 -14.04 -5.55
N ASP A 31 -7.43 -13.24 -6.44
CA ASP A 31 -8.27 -13.67 -7.55
C ASP A 31 -8.25 -12.63 -8.70
N LYS A 32 -9.28 -12.60 -9.55
CA LYS A 32 -9.38 -11.67 -10.70
C LYS A 32 -9.74 -10.23 -10.29
N MET A 33 -10.32 -10.01 -9.12
CA MET A 33 -10.90 -8.76 -8.64
C MET A 33 -10.16 -8.19 -7.43
N HIS A 34 -9.43 -9.03 -6.70
CA HIS A 34 -8.78 -8.68 -5.44
C HIS A 34 -7.27 -8.89 -5.48
N ASN A 35 -6.54 -7.87 -5.05
CA ASN A 35 -5.08 -7.91 -4.97
C ASN A 35 -4.53 -7.10 -3.79
N VAL A 36 -3.33 -7.49 -3.36
CA VAL A 36 -2.53 -6.75 -2.40
C VAL A 36 -1.19 -6.40 -3.04
N TYR A 37 -0.92 -5.11 -3.18
CA TYR A 37 0.43 -4.64 -3.48
C TYR A 37 1.27 -4.64 -2.20
N TYR A 38 2.54 -5.01 -2.29
CA TYR A 38 3.41 -5.05 -1.12
C TYR A 38 4.83 -4.55 -1.42
N LYS A 39 5.38 -3.74 -0.50
CA LYS A 39 6.75 -3.23 -0.56
C LYS A 39 7.30 -2.85 0.82
N GLY A 40 8.61 -2.67 0.89
CA GLY A 40 9.33 -2.36 2.13
C GLY A 40 10.25 -3.50 2.54
N GLU A 41 11.27 -3.17 3.32
CA GLU A 41 12.24 -4.15 3.81
C GLU A 41 11.58 -5.11 4.79
N GLY A 42 11.82 -6.41 4.62
CA GLY A 42 11.23 -7.45 5.46
C GLY A 42 9.71 -7.61 5.31
N VAL A 43 9.14 -7.14 4.19
CA VAL A 43 7.80 -7.53 3.73
C VAL A 43 7.88 -8.49 2.56
N ASP A 44 7.15 -9.61 2.66
CA ASP A 44 7.13 -10.67 1.65
C ASP A 44 5.72 -11.02 1.17
N GLU A 45 5.67 -11.92 0.18
CA GLU A 45 4.41 -12.40 -0.38
C GLU A 45 3.56 -13.16 0.63
N ALA A 46 4.16 -13.86 1.60
CA ALA A 46 3.42 -14.61 2.61
C ALA A 46 2.59 -13.67 3.49
N GLN A 47 3.14 -12.51 3.85
CA GLN A 47 2.40 -11.46 4.57
C GLN A 47 1.31 -10.83 3.71
N ALA A 48 1.59 -10.55 2.43
CA ALA A 48 0.57 -10.04 1.51
C ALA A 48 -0.60 -11.03 1.34
N LYS A 49 -0.28 -12.32 1.22
CA LYS A 49 -1.26 -13.41 1.17
C LYS A 49 -2.08 -13.51 2.46
N LYS A 50 -1.43 -13.48 3.63
CA LYS A 50 -2.12 -13.53 4.93
C LYS A 50 -3.09 -12.37 5.09
N LEU A 51 -2.67 -11.15 4.69
CA LEU A 51 -3.54 -9.98 4.68
C LEU A 51 -4.73 -10.17 3.72
N ALA A 52 -4.48 -10.61 2.48
CA ALA A 52 -5.53 -10.81 1.48
C ALA A 52 -6.57 -11.86 1.93
N THR A 53 -6.11 -12.97 2.51
CA THR A 53 -6.99 -13.99 3.09
C THR A 53 -7.85 -13.40 4.21
N TYR A 54 -7.25 -12.65 5.14
CA TYR A 54 -8.00 -12.00 6.21
C TYR A 54 -9.04 -11.01 5.66
N LEU A 55 -8.67 -10.17 4.69
CA LEU A 55 -9.60 -9.23 4.05
C LEU A 55 -10.77 -9.94 3.35
N LYS A 56 -10.55 -11.15 2.82
CA LYS A 56 -11.60 -12.00 2.26
C LYS A 56 -12.52 -12.55 3.34
N GLU A 57 -11.95 -13.09 4.43
CA GLU A 57 -12.71 -13.64 5.56
C GLU A 57 -13.58 -12.60 6.26
N GLN A 58 -13.14 -11.34 6.29
CA GLN A 58 -13.87 -10.22 6.90
C GLN A 58 -14.80 -9.49 5.91
N GLU A 59 -15.06 -10.09 4.73
CA GLU A 59 -15.95 -9.55 3.70
C GLU A 59 -15.58 -8.13 3.21
N TYR A 60 -14.30 -7.73 3.34
CA TYR A 60 -13.79 -6.53 2.69
C TYR A 60 -13.54 -6.80 1.19
N PHE A 61 -12.97 -7.95 0.86
CA PHE A 61 -12.83 -8.46 -0.51
C PHE A 61 -14.07 -9.27 -0.92
N GLN A 62 -15.10 -8.56 -1.37
CA GLN A 62 -16.38 -9.16 -1.80
C GLN A 62 -16.37 -9.50 -3.29
N ASP A 63 -16.97 -10.63 -3.67
CA ASP A 63 -16.98 -11.09 -5.07
C ASP A 63 -17.65 -10.11 -6.06
N SER A 64 -18.40 -9.14 -5.56
CA SER A 64 -19.08 -8.11 -6.37
C SER A 64 -18.28 -6.81 -6.54
N ILE A 65 -17.10 -6.67 -5.91
CA ILE A 65 -16.36 -5.40 -5.85
C ILE A 65 -14.88 -5.64 -6.20
N ASN A 66 -14.34 -4.87 -7.14
CA ASN A 66 -12.89 -4.83 -7.33
C ASN A 66 -12.28 -4.06 -6.15
N ALA A 67 -11.32 -4.65 -5.45
CA ALA A 67 -10.67 -4.00 -4.31
C ALA A 67 -9.18 -4.28 -4.27
N THR A 68 -8.44 -3.20 -3.99
CA THR A 68 -6.99 -3.20 -3.88
C THR A 68 -6.59 -2.64 -2.53
N VAL A 69 -5.65 -3.29 -1.87
CA VAL A 69 -4.97 -2.75 -0.68
C VAL A 69 -3.47 -2.75 -0.94
N GLN A 70 -2.74 -1.77 -0.42
CA GLN A 70 -1.29 -1.80 -0.43
C GLN A 70 -0.76 -1.95 1.00
N LEU A 71 0.11 -2.94 1.18
CA LEU A 71 0.91 -3.20 2.37
C LEU A 71 2.29 -2.58 2.21
N VAL A 72 2.62 -1.57 3.01
CA VAL A 72 3.96 -0.98 3.04
C VAL A 72 4.56 -1.18 4.41
N LYS A 73 5.76 -1.76 4.51
CA LYS A 73 6.51 -1.74 5.76
C LYS A 73 7.50 -0.58 5.77
N VAL A 74 7.39 0.24 6.80
CA VAL A 74 8.30 1.36 7.09
C VAL A 74 8.81 1.14 8.50
N ASN A 75 10.10 0.83 8.64
CA ASN A 75 10.69 0.38 9.90
C ASN A 75 9.89 -0.82 10.46
N ASP A 76 9.44 -0.74 11.72
CA ASP A 76 8.64 -1.78 12.38
C ASP A 76 7.11 -1.56 12.24
N THR A 77 6.67 -0.64 11.38
CA THR A 77 5.25 -0.30 11.20
C THR A 77 4.74 -0.77 9.83
N PHE A 78 3.60 -1.45 9.85
CA PHE A 78 2.84 -1.78 8.65
C PHE A 78 1.85 -0.65 8.34
N LYS A 79 2.01 -0.02 7.19
CA LYS A 79 1.08 0.96 6.64
C LYS A 79 0.17 0.28 5.63
N LEU A 80 -1.14 0.36 5.86
CA LEU A 80 -2.16 -0.15 4.97
C LEU A 80 -2.81 1.01 4.22
N ASN A 81 -2.70 0.99 2.90
CA ASN A 81 -3.38 1.94 2.03
C ASN A 81 -4.59 1.25 1.39
N PHE A 82 -5.78 1.69 1.76
CA PHE A 82 -7.04 1.17 1.21
C PHE A 82 -7.46 2.03 0.03
N VAL A 83 -7.62 1.40 -1.14
CA VAL A 83 -8.24 2.06 -2.29
C VAL A 83 -9.74 2.19 -2.03
N VAL A 84 -10.22 3.43 -1.97
CA VAL A 84 -11.63 3.75 -1.66
C VAL A 84 -12.12 4.84 -2.61
N ASP A 85 -13.37 4.69 -3.06
CA ASP A 85 -14.09 5.75 -3.75
C ASP A 85 -14.55 6.81 -2.74
N GLU A 86 -13.90 7.96 -2.74
CA GLU A 86 -14.17 9.07 -1.81
C GLU A 86 -15.64 9.51 -1.82
N THR A 87 -16.33 9.37 -2.96
CA THR A 87 -17.74 9.75 -3.11
C THR A 87 -18.72 8.82 -2.40
N LYS A 88 -18.27 7.62 -2.00
CA LYS A 88 -19.07 6.58 -1.35
C LYS A 88 -18.84 6.48 0.16
N ILE A 89 -17.99 7.35 0.72
CA ILE A 89 -17.67 7.33 2.13
C ILE A 89 -18.85 7.86 2.95
N THR A 90 -19.17 7.16 4.04
CA THR A 90 -20.24 7.53 4.98
C THR A 90 -19.67 8.03 6.30
N SER A 91 -20.44 8.80 7.07
CA SER A 91 -20.01 9.29 8.38
C SER A 91 -19.55 8.16 9.30
N GLY A 92 -18.47 8.38 10.05
CA GLY A 92 -17.93 7.39 11.01
C GLY A 92 -17.09 6.29 10.37
N TYR A 93 -16.77 6.40 9.07
CA TYR A 93 -15.85 5.49 8.39
C TYR A 93 -14.47 5.46 9.06
N GLU A 94 -13.97 6.59 9.58
CA GLU A 94 -12.63 6.66 10.19
C GLU A 94 -12.50 5.64 11.33
N ASN A 95 -13.48 5.62 12.24
CA ASN A 95 -13.50 4.69 13.36
C ASN A 95 -13.62 3.24 12.91
N LYS A 96 -14.39 2.97 11.84
CA LYS A 96 -14.53 1.61 11.27
C LYS A 96 -13.21 1.13 10.68
N PHE A 97 -12.51 1.96 9.91
CA PHE A 97 -11.21 1.62 9.34
C PHE A 97 -10.11 1.46 10.41
N LEU A 98 -10.12 2.30 11.45
CA LEU A 98 -9.18 2.17 12.57
C LEU A 98 -9.43 0.91 13.39
N LEU A 99 -10.70 0.59 13.70
CA LEU A 99 -11.06 -0.66 14.35
C LEU A 99 -10.68 -1.88 13.49
N PHE A 100 -10.88 -1.79 12.18
CA PHE A 100 -10.47 -2.86 11.27
C PHE A 100 -8.94 -3.04 11.24
N GLY A 101 -8.19 -1.93 11.21
CA GLY A 101 -6.74 -1.93 11.38
C GLY A 101 -6.27 -2.57 12.70
N ALA A 102 -7.03 -2.36 13.78
CA ALA A 102 -6.75 -2.95 15.09
C ALA A 102 -6.81 -4.49 15.06
N PHE A 103 -7.84 -5.04 14.41
CA PHE A 103 -7.97 -6.47 14.23
C PHE A 103 -6.93 -7.06 13.27
N ILE A 104 -6.54 -6.31 12.23
CA ILE A 104 -5.47 -6.71 11.31
C ILE A 104 -4.12 -6.75 12.04
N SER A 105 -3.82 -5.74 12.87
CA SER A 105 -2.60 -5.74 13.69
C SER A 105 -2.51 -7.01 14.55
N GLU A 106 -3.59 -7.34 15.26
CA GLU A 106 -3.67 -8.51 16.13
C GLU A 106 -3.56 -9.82 15.33
N SER A 107 -4.44 -10.03 14.34
CA SER A 107 -4.62 -11.33 13.65
C SER A 107 -3.58 -11.59 12.58
N VAL A 108 -3.18 -10.55 11.84
CA VAL A 108 -2.29 -10.68 10.68
C VAL A 108 -0.84 -10.43 11.08
N PHE A 109 -0.60 -9.36 11.84
CA PHE A 109 0.76 -8.89 12.11
C PHE A 109 1.24 -9.14 13.55
N ASN A 110 0.57 -10.00 14.32
CA ASN A 110 0.99 -10.39 15.66
C ASN A 110 1.25 -9.18 16.57
N LYS A 111 0.27 -8.26 16.63
CA LYS A 111 0.30 -6.99 17.36
C LYS A 111 1.32 -5.96 16.87
N ALA A 112 1.97 -6.18 15.73
CA ALA A 112 2.86 -5.16 15.19
C ALA A 112 2.09 -3.86 14.85
N PRO A 113 2.73 -2.68 14.99
CA PRO A 113 2.11 -1.39 14.72
C PRO A 113 1.49 -1.31 13.32
N VAL A 114 0.22 -0.87 13.24
CA VAL A 114 -0.49 -0.63 11.98
C VAL A 114 -0.89 0.84 11.85
N THR A 115 -0.68 1.42 10.67
CA THR A 115 -1.25 2.71 10.29
C THR A 115 -2.17 2.57 9.09
N ILE A 116 -3.23 3.37 9.06
CA ILE A 116 -4.26 3.30 8.01
C ILE A 116 -4.30 4.61 7.22
N GLN A 117 -4.36 4.47 5.89
CA GLN A 117 -4.52 5.57 4.96
C GLN A 117 -5.54 5.18 3.88
N LEU A 118 -6.35 6.12 3.43
CA LEU A 118 -7.22 5.95 2.27
C LEU A 118 -6.60 6.63 1.05
N THR A 119 -6.72 5.95 -0.09
CA THR A 119 -6.16 6.37 -1.37
C THR A 119 -7.16 6.23 -2.49
N ASN A 120 -6.95 6.96 -3.59
CA ASN A 120 -7.66 6.70 -4.83
C ASN A 120 -7.17 5.42 -5.52
N ASP A 121 -7.70 5.13 -6.72
CA ASP A 121 -7.36 3.97 -7.55
C ASP A 121 -5.90 3.96 -8.06
N LYS A 122 -5.20 5.09 -7.93
CA LYS A 122 -3.76 5.24 -8.22
C LYS A 122 -2.89 5.17 -6.96
N LEU A 123 -3.44 4.70 -5.84
CA LEU A 123 -2.77 4.65 -4.53
C LEU A 123 -2.23 6.02 -4.08
N GLU A 124 -2.83 7.11 -4.55
CA GLU A 124 -2.50 8.47 -4.12
C GLU A 124 -3.31 8.78 -2.86
N PRO A 125 -2.66 9.23 -1.77
CA PRO A 125 -3.33 9.52 -0.51
C PRO A 125 -4.30 10.69 -0.63
N PHE A 126 -5.51 10.52 -0.11
CA PHE A 126 -6.43 11.64 0.17
C PHE A 126 -6.77 11.76 1.66
N LYS A 127 -6.59 10.70 2.46
CA LYS A 127 -6.86 10.73 3.90
C LYS A 127 -5.88 9.86 4.68
N ASN A 128 -5.22 10.44 5.67
CA ASN A 128 -4.46 9.69 6.67
C ASN A 128 -5.31 9.53 7.95
N LEU A 129 -5.56 8.29 8.38
CA LEU A 129 -6.35 7.99 9.58
C LEU A 129 -5.45 7.77 10.81
N GLY A 130 -4.17 7.51 10.61
CA GLY A 130 -3.19 7.35 11.68
C GLY A 130 -3.12 5.92 12.24
N PHE A 131 -2.73 5.83 13.50
CA PHE A 131 -2.41 4.56 14.17
C PHE A 131 -3.66 3.78 14.56
N ALA A 132 -3.72 2.52 14.12
CA ALA A 132 -4.69 1.55 14.58
C ALA A 132 -4.09 0.76 15.74
N LYS A 133 -4.50 1.11 16.97
CA LYS A 133 -4.09 0.40 18.18
C LYS A 133 -4.56 -1.06 18.10
N PRO A 134 -3.75 -2.06 18.50
CA PRO A 134 -4.22 -3.44 18.59
C PRO A 134 -5.53 -3.54 19.39
N VAL A 135 -6.43 -4.44 19.00
CA VAL A 135 -7.76 -4.53 19.63
C VAL A 135 -7.65 -4.84 21.13
N SER A 136 -6.67 -5.66 21.52
CA SER A 136 -6.39 -6.00 22.91
C SER A 136 -5.95 -4.80 23.76
N ASP A 137 -5.39 -3.75 23.14
CA ASP A 137 -5.00 -2.50 23.82
C ASP A 137 -6.12 -1.44 23.80
N SER A 138 -7.22 -1.74 23.10
CA SER A 138 -8.33 -0.81 22.84
C SER A 138 -9.55 -1.07 23.73
N LEU A 139 -9.59 -2.22 24.41
CA LEU A 139 -10.65 -2.61 25.34
C LEU A 139 -10.16 -2.40 26.78
N PRO A 140 -10.99 -1.85 27.68
CA PRO A 140 -10.66 -1.67 29.10
C PRO A 140 -10.61 -2.99 29.88
#